data_AF-A0A356P8S6-F1
#
_entry.id   AF-A0A356P8S6-F1
#
_cell.length_a   1.000
_cell.length_b   1.000
_cell.length_c   1.000
_cell.angle_alpha   90.00
_cell.angle_beta   90.00
_cell.angle_gamma   90.00
#
_symmetry.space_group_name_H-M   'P 1'
#
loop_
_entity.id
_entity.type
_entity.pdbx_description
1 polymer ?
#
loop_
_entity_poly.entity_id
_entity_poly.type
_entity_poly.pdbx_seq_one_letter_code
_entity_poly.pdbx_strand_id
1 'polypeptide(L)'
;GEDRLYVPLDQLHLLQKYLGSGADTLPKLYKLGGTEWYKVKSKTRSAVKEMAIDLVKLYAKREAIQGFAFSQDNEWQNEFEEKFPYIETPDQLQSITDVKLDMMKRRPMDRLLCGDVGYGKTEVALRAAFKAVQDSKQVAVLVPTTILAQQHFN
;
A
#
# COMPACT_ATOMS: atom_id res chain seq x y z
N GLY A 1 19.85 -37.00 -3.54
CA GLY A 1 20.43 -35.70 -3.90
C GLY A 1 20.88 -35.66 -5.35
N GLU A 2 20.48 -36.63 -6.18
CA GLU A 2 20.88 -36.73 -7.59
C GLU A 2 19.68 -36.71 -8.54
N ASP A 3 18.48 -36.47 -8.01
CA ASP A 3 17.25 -36.49 -8.79
C ASP A 3 17.23 -35.33 -9.78
N ARG A 4 17.02 -35.62 -11.06
CA ARG A 4 16.94 -34.63 -12.14
C ARG A 4 15.51 -34.54 -12.64
N LEU A 5 14.99 -33.32 -12.77
CA LEU A 5 13.70 -33.04 -13.39
C LEU A 5 13.95 -32.39 -14.76
N TYR A 6 13.58 -33.09 -15.83
CA TYR A 6 13.62 -32.55 -17.19
C TYR A 6 12.26 -31.90 -17.47
N VAL A 7 12.26 -30.59 -17.75
CA VAL A 7 11.03 -29.83 -18.06
C VAL A 7 10.98 -29.57 -19.57
N PRO A 8 9.95 -30.06 -20.27
CA PRO A 8 9.75 -29.79 -21.69
C PRO A 8 9.62 -28.28 -21.99
N LEU A 9 10.01 -27.86 -23.20
CA LEU A 9 10.00 -26.44 -23.59
C LEU A 9 8.58 -25.84 -23.61
N ASP A 10 7.57 -26.63 -23.94
CA ASP A 10 6.15 -26.26 -23.90
C ASP A 10 5.63 -26.02 -22.46
N GLN A 11 6.32 -26.57 -21.45
CA GLN A 11 5.97 -26.44 -20.03
C GLN A 11 6.79 -25.37 -19.28
N LEU A 12 7.59 -24.56 -19.99
CA LEU A 12 8.40 -23.51 -19.37
C LEU A 12 7.59 -22.52 -18.52
N HIS A 13 6.32 -22.31 -18.83
CA HIS A 13 5.41 -21.45 -18.07
C HIS A 13 5.18 -21.89 -16.61
N LEU A 14 5.53 -23.13 -16.25
CA LEU A 14 5.48 -23.65 -14.88
C LEU A 14 6.72 -23.26 -14.05
N LEU A 15 7.77 -22.75 -14.68
CA LEU A 15 9.00 -22.33 -14.02
C LEU A 15 8.95 -20.85 -13.67
N GLN A 16 9.27 -20.55 -12.42
CA GLN A 16 9.44 -19.19 -11.93
C GLN A 16 10.75 -19.10 -11.16
N LYS A 17 11.48 -18.00 -11.36
CA LYS A 17 12.67 -17.72 -10.56
C LYS A 17 12.24 -17.54 -9.11
N TYR A 18 12.87 -18.28 -8.20
CA TYR A 18 12.63 -18.10 -6.78
C TYR A 18 13.12 -16.71 -6.33
N LEU A 19 12.23 -15.95 -5.69
CA LEU A 19 12.51 -14.65 -5.09
C LEU A 19 12.29 -14.78 -3.58
N GLY A 20 13.36 -15.07 -2.84
CA GLY A 20 13.34 -15.22 -1.39
C GLY A 20 13.51 -13.90 -0.64
N SER A 21 13.27 -13.91 0.66
CA SER A 21 13.31 -12.74 1.56
C SER A 21 14.73 -12.26 1.96
N GLY A 22 15.78 -12.77 1.29
CA GLY A 22 17.17 -12.37 1.53
C GLY A 22 18.16 -13.27 0.77
N ALA A 23 19.37 -12.76 0.49
CA ALA A 23 20.40 -13.49 -0.24
C ALA A 23 20.92 -14.74 0.52
N ASP A 24 20.83 -14.73 1.86
CA ASP A 24 21.45 -15.75 2.71
C ASP A 24 20.51 -16.91 3.10
N THR A 25 19.23 -16.84 2.72
CA THR A 25 18.28 -17.94 2.98
C THR A 25 18.18 -18.88 1.78
N LEU A 26 18.88 -20.01 1.85
CA LEU A 26 18.75 -21.08 0.86
C LEU A 26 17.33 -21.68 0.89
N PRO A 27 16.68 -21.84 -0.28
CA PRO A 27 15.34 -22.40 -0.33
C PRO A 27 15.36 -23.88 0.08
N LYS A 28 14.31 -24.31 0.80
CA LYS A 28 14.09 -25.72 1.09
C LYS A 28 13.83 -26.47 -0.22
N LEU A 29 14.68 -27.44 -0.54
CA LEU A 29 14.48 -28.35 -1.66
C LEU A 29 13.49 -29.45 -1.28
N TYR A 30 12.52 -29.71 -2.15
CA TYR A 30 11.52 -30.76 -1.96
C TYR A 30 11.87 -31.99 -2.82
N LYS A 31 11.65 -33.19 -2.28
CA LYS A 31 11.88 -34.45 -3.00
C LYS A 31 10.86 -34.63 -4.14
N LEU A 32 11.32 -35.11 -5.30
CA LEU A 32 10.42 -35.50 -6.40
C LEU A 32 9.54 -36.67 -5.96
N GLY A 33 8.25 -36.64 -6.32
CA GLY A 33 7.26 -37.63 -5.90
C GLY A 33 6.82 -37.55 -4.42
N GLY A 34 7.40 -36.64 -3.62
CA GLY A 34 7.00 -36.42 -2.23
C GLY A 34 5.69 -35.62 -2.11
N THR A 35 4.94 -35.85 -1.04
CA THR A 35 3.67 -35.12 -0.77
C THR A 35 3.87 -33.79 -0.05
N GLU A 36 5.08 -33.51 0.45
CA GLU A 36 5.37 -32.31 1.24
C GLU A 36 5.11 -31.00 0.46
N TRP A 37 5.56 -30.92 -0.80
CA TRP A 37 5.33 -29.74 -1.64
C TRP A 37 3.84 -29.47 -1.84
N TYR A 38 3.05 -30.53 -2.06
CA TYR A 38 1.60 -30.41 -2.20
C TYR A 38 0.94 -29.88 -0.92
N LYS A 39 1.36 -30.38 0.25
CA LYS A 39 0.88 -29.88 1.56
C LYS A 39 1.21 -28.42 1.76
N VAL A 40 2.45 -27.99 1.47
CA VAL A 40 2.87 -26.59 1.56
C VAL A 40 2.04 -25.72 0.62
N LYS A 41 1.91 -26.13 -0.66
CA LYS A 41 1.10 -25.41 -1.65
C LYS A 41 -0.36 -25.27 -1.22
N SER A 42 -0.96 -26.33 -0.68
CA SER A 42 -2.34 -26.33 -0.18
C SER A 42 -2.52 -25.39 1.02
N LYS A 43 -1.60 -25.44 1.98
CA LYS A 43 -1.61 -24.54 3.15
C LYS A 43 -1.46 -23.07 2.74
N THR A 44 -0.49 -22.76 1.88
CA THR A 44 -0.29 -21.39 1.37
C THR A 44 -1.51 -20.90 0.59
N ARG A 45 -2.10 -21.76 -0.25
CA ARG A 45 -3.34 -21.42 -0.99
C ARG A 45 -4.49 -21.08 -0.05
N SER A 46 -4.63 -21.83 1.04
CA SER A 46 -5.68 -21.59 2.04
C SER A 46 -5.46 -20.28 2.77
N ALA A 47 -4.23 -20.00 3.22
CA ALA A 47 -3.88 -18.72 3.86
C ALA A 47 -4.10 -17.51 2.95
N VAL A 48 -3.71 -17.60 1.67
CA VAL A 48 -3.95 -16.54 0.68
C VAL A 48 -5.45 -16.34 0.46
N LYS A 49 -6.24 -17.42 0.43
CA LYS A 49 -7.70 -17.34 0.30
C LYS A 49 -8.34 -16.66 1.50
N GLU A 50 -7.91 -17.00 2.71
CA GLU A 50 -8.39 -16.35 3.94
C GLU A 50 -8.10 -14.85 3.93
N MET A 51 -6.86 -14.45 3.62
CA MET A 51 -6.48 -13.04 3.49
C MET A 51 -7.33 -12.30 2.44
N ALA A 52 -7.56 -12.92 1.27
CA ALA A 52 -8.39 -12.34 0.22
C ALA A 52 -9.85 -12.15 0.68
N ILE A 53 -10.41 -13.13 1.38
CA ILE A 53 -11.77 -13.04 1.95
C ILE A 53 -11.84 -11.88 2.95
N ASP A 54 -10.84 -11.74 3.82
CA ASP A 54 -10.83 -10.69 4.83
C ASP A 54 -10.68 -9.29 4.24
N LEU A 55 -9.87 -9.13 3.18
CA LEU A 55 -9.79 -7.88 2.41
C LEU A 55 -11.15 -7.52 1.77
N VAL A 56 -11.82 -8.49 1.15
CA VAL A 56 -13.15 -8.26 0.55
C VAL A 56 -14.16 -7.85 1.63
N LYS A 57 -14.17 -8.54 2.78
CA LYS A 57 -15.04 -8.19 3.91
C LYS A 57 -14.75 -6.78 4.43
N LEU A 58 -13.48 -6.39 4.52
CA LEU A 58 -13.07 -5.05 4.95
C LEU A 58 -13.63 -3.98 4.00
N TYR A 59 -13.47 -4.17 2.69
CA TYR A 59 -14.00 -3.22 1.71
C TYR A 59 -15.53 -3.17 1.71
N ALA A 60 -16.21 -4.31 1.81
CA ALA A 60 -17.67 -4.34 1.92
C ALA A 60 -18.17 -3.57 3.15
N LYS A 61 -17.50 -3.72 4.30
CA LYS A 61 -17.82 -2.93 5.50
C LYS A 61 -17.60 -1.43 5.28
N ARG A 62 -16.51 -1.03 4.61
CA ARG A 62 -16.23 0.39 4.33
C ARG A 62 -17.24 1.00 3.36
N GLU A 63 -17.72 0.25 2.37
CA GLU A 63 -18.78 0.69 1.45
C GLU A 63 -20.12 0.90 2.17
N ALA A 64 -20.42 0.06 3.16
CA ALA A 64 -21.67 0.15 3.91
C ALA A 64 -21.68 1.29 4.93
N ILE A 65 -20.51 1.77 5.38
CA ILE A 65 -20.40 2.85 6.37
C ILE A 65 -20.44 4.20 5.66
N GLN A 66 -21.34 5.07 6.12
CA GLN A 66 -21.31 6.48 5.72
C GLN A 66 -20.20 7.21 6.48
N GLY A 67 -19.16 7.61 5.75
CA GLY A 67 -18.06 8.45 6.23
C GLY A 67 -18.37 9.95 6.13
N PHE A 68 -17.36 10.75 6.49
CA PHE A 68 -17.40 12.20 6.34
C PHE A 68 -16.83 12.61 4.98
N ALA A 69 -17.61 13.35 4.21
CA ALA A 69 -17.16 13.96 2.97
C ALA A 69 -16.60 15.35 3.28
N PHE A 70 -15.29 15.53 3.10
CA PHE A 70 -14.65 16.84 3.26
C PHE A 70 -15.13 17.83 2.20
N SER A 71 -15.12 19.12 2.53
CA SER A 71 -15.50 20.23 1.65
C SER A 71 -14.55 20.36 0.46
N GLN A 72 -14.90 21.17 -0.55
CA GLN A 72 -13.93 21.55 -1.59
C GLN A 72 -12.81 22.41 -1.02
N ASP A 73 -11.69 22.49 -1.75
CA ASP A 73 -10.57 23.36 -1.37
C ASP A 73 -11.01 24.83 -1.36
N ASN A 74 -10.49 25.60 -0.42
CA ASN A 74 -10.72 27.03 -0.29
C ASN A 74 -9.43 27.82 -0.55
N GLU A 75 -9.51 29.14 -0.51
CA GLU A 75 -8.35 30.02 -0.76
C GLU A 75 -7.17 29.70 0.15
N TRP A 76 -7.41 29.40 1.43
CA TRP A 76 -6.36 29.04 2.37
C TRP A 76 -5.66 27.73 2.00
N GLN A 77 -6.37 26.74 1.43
CA GLN A 77 -5.73 25.52 0.92
C GLN A 77 -4.80 25.84 -0.25
N ASN A 78 -5.23 26.70 -1.17
CA ASN A 78 -4.40 27.11 -2.31
C ASN A 78 -3.16 27.88 -1.82
N GLU A 79 -3.33 28.85 -0.91
CA GLU A 79 -2.20 29.59 -0.32
C GLU A 79 -1.24 28.68 0.45
N PHE A 80 -1.73 27.63 1.12
CA PHE A 80 -0.90 26.65 1.78
C PHE A 80 -0.06 25.86 0.77
N GLU A 81 -0.68 25.45 -0.34
CA GLU A 81 -0.01 24.67 -1.40
C GLU A 81 1.00 25.50 -2.18
N GLU A 82 0.72 26.78 -2.43
CA GLU A 82 1.63 27.71 -3.10
C GLU A 82 2.89 28.04 -2.27
N LYS A 83 2.85 27.84 -0.94
CA LYS A 83 4.03 27.99 -0.07
C LYS A 83 5.03 26.85 -0.23
N PHE A 84 4.67 25.77 -0.90
CA PHE A 84 5.60 24.66 -1.15
C PHE A 84 6.69 25.13 -2.13
N PRO A 85 7.99 25.10 -1.73
CA PRO A 85 9.04 25.76 -2.50
C PRO A 85 9.55 24.94 -3.70
N TYR A 86 8.98 23.76 -3.94
CA TYR A 86 9.40 22.84 -5.00
C TYR A 86 8.27 22.65 -6.02
N ILE A 87 8.65 22.45 -7.27
CA ILE A 87 7.70 22.12 -8.33
C ILE A 87 7.34 20.64 -8.22
N GLU A 88 6.04 20.36 -8.14
CA GLU A 88 5.53 19.00 -8.06
C GLU A 88 5.66 18.27 -9.39
N THR A 89 5.94 16.97 -9.32
CA THR A 89 5.94 16.09 -10.50
C THR A 89 4.51 15.75 -10.94
N PRO A 90 4.30 15.31 -12.19
CA PRO A 90 2.97 14.87 -12.64
C PRO A 90 2.36 13.78 -11.74
N ASP A 91 3.18 12.83 -11.27
CA ASP A 91 2.72 11.75 -10.38
C ASP A 91 2.33 12.27 -8.99
N GLN A 92 3.04 13.30 -8.48
CA GLN A 92 2.67 13.96 -7.23
C GLN A 92 1.34 14.70 -7.38
N LEU A 93 1.16 15.48 -8.46
CA LEU A 93 -0.09 16.20 -8.74
C LEU A 93 -1.27 15.25 -8.87
N GLN A 94 -1.09 14.12 -9.56
CA GLN A 94 -2.12 13.08 -9.64
C GLN A 94 -2.42 12.49 -8.26
N SER A 95 -1.40 12.16 -7.48
CA SER A 95 -1.56 11.60 -6.12
C SER A 95 -2.29 12.56 -5.18
N ILE A 96 -1.98 13.85 -5.24
CA ILE A 96 -2.63 14.91 -4.46
C ILE A 96 -4.11 15.00 -4.85
N THR A 97 -4.39 15.05 -6.15
CA THR A 97 -5.76 15.13 -6.68
C THR A 97 -6.58 13.93 -6.24
N ASP A 98 -6.04 12.73 -6.42
CA ASP A 98 -6.64 11.46 -6.03
C ASP A 98 -6.99 11.40 -4.55
N VAL A 99 -6.04 11.78 -3.67
CA VAL A 99 -6.25 11.81 -2.22
C VAL A 99 -7.37 12.79 -1.86
N LYS A 100 -7.34 14.01 -2.41
CA LYS A 100 -8.38 15.02 -2.15
C LYS A 100 -9.75 14.54 -2.64
N LEU A 101 -9.83 13.96 -3.83
CA LEU A 101 -11.08 13.40 -4.38
C LEU A 101 -11.64 12.28 -3.50
N ASP A 102 -10.78 11.42 -2.96
CA ASP A 102 -11.21 10.37 -2.05
C ASP A 102 -11.68 10.93 -0.69
N MET A 103 -11.03 11.98 -0.18
CA MET A 103 -11.48 12.69 1.03
C MET A 103 -12.85 13.35 0.86
N MET A 104 -13.19 13.84 -0.34
CA MET A 104 -14.49 14.48 -0.59
C MET A 104 -15.65 13.50 -0.79
N LYS A 105 -15.40 12.18 -0.77
CA LYS A 105 -16.46 11.16 -0.90
C LYS A 105 -17.09 10.84 0.46
N ARG A 106 -18.37 10.45 0.44
CA ARG A 106 -19.07 9.92 1.62
C ARG A 106 -18.60 8.51 2.03
N ARG A 107 -17.77 7.86 1.23
CA ARG A 107 -17.15 6.57 1.58
C ARG A 107 -15.83 6.83 2.30
N PRO A 108 -15.53 6.18 3.43
CA PRO A 108 -14.23 6.29 4.09
C PRO A 108 -13.06 5.95 3.15
N MET A 109 -12.15 6.91 2.94
CA MET A 109 -10.93 6.74 2.15
C MET A 109 -10.03 5.65 2.72
N ASP A 110 -9.42 4.83 1.85
CA ASP A 110 -8.42 3.81 2.18
C ASP A 110 -7.34 3.75 1.10
N ARG A 111 -6.42 4.73 1.10
CA ARG A 111 -5.45 4.89 0.03
C ARG A 111 -4.04 4.60 0.54
N LEU A 112 -3.31 3.78 -0.22
CA LEU A 112 -1.89 3.55 -0.05
C LEU A 112 -1.12 4.38 -1.08
N LEU A 113 -0.28 5.30 -0.60
CA LEU A 113 0.63 6.08 -1.44
C LEU A 113 2.02 5.41 -1.43
N CYS A 114 2.40 4.82 -2.55
CA CYS A 114 3.71 4.20 -2.74
C CYS A 114 4.66 5.16 -3.46
N GLY A 115 5.92 5.18 -3.04
CA GLY A 115 6.98 5.95 -3.69
C GLY A 115 8.28 5.86 -2.91
N ASP A 116 9.41 6.14 -3.56
CA ASP A 116 10.73 6.04 -2.93
C ASP A 116 10.97 7.17 -1.91
N VAL A 117 12.05 7.02 -1.13
CA VAL A 117 12.49 8.07 -0.19
C VAL A 117 12.78 9.35 -0.98
N GLY A 118 12.23 10.48 -0.52
CA GLY A 118 12.40 11.80 -1.17
C GLY A 118 11.35 12.15 -2.23
N TYR A 119 10.43 11.25 -2.59
CA TYR A 119 9.42 11.49 -3.64
C TYR A 119 8.22 12.34 -3.18
N GLY A 120 8.33 13.07 -2.07
CA GLY A 120 7.28 14.00 -1.62
C GLY A 120 6.02 13.35 -1.03
N LYS A 121 6.06 12.10 -0.56
CA LYS A 121 4.91 11.45 0.12
C LYS A 121 4.40 12.25 1.32
N THR A 122 5.33 12.85 2.07
CA THR A 122 5.02 13.71 3.22
C THR A 122 4.22 14.93 2.81
N GLU A 123 4.52 15.53 1.66
CA GLU A 123 3.81 16.69 1.14
C GLU A 123 2.34 16.36 0.84
N VAL A 124 2.09 15.22 0.18
CA VAL A 124 0.73 14.74 -0.09
C VAL A 124 -0.05 14.52 1.22
N ALA A 125 0.59 13.97 2.24
CA ALA A 125 -0.01 13.75 3.55
C ALA A 125 -0.31 15.07 4.29
N LEU A 126 0.58 16.06 4.19
CA LEU A 126 0.40 17.37 4.82
C LEU A 126 -0.76 18.15 4.18
N ARG A 127 -0.90 18.12 2.85
CA ARG A 127 -2.05 18.73 2.16
C ARG A 127 -3.38 18.11 2.60
N ALA A 128 -3.42 16.79 2.71
CA ALA A 128 -4.58 16.07 3.22
C ALA A 128 -4.87 16.43 4.69
N ALA A 129 -3.85 16.54 5.53
CA ALA A 129 -4.00 16.95 6.92
C ALA A 129 -4.57 18.37 7.04
N PHE A 130 -4.02 19.33 6.27
CA PHE A 130 -4.49 20.71 6.27
C PHE A 130 -5.96 20.80 5.84
N LYS A 131 -6.34 20.10 4.77
CA LYS A 131 -7.74 20.00 4.33
C LYS A 131 -8.67 19.48 5.43
N ALA A 132 -8.23 18.49 6.21
CA ALA A 132 -9.04 17.96 7.30
C ALA A 132 -9.22 18.96 8.45
N VAL A 133 -8.17 19.72 8.78
CA VAL A 133 -8.22 20.77 9.81
C VAL A 133 -9.15 21.91 9.40
N GLN A 134 -9.19 22.27 8.12
CA GLN A 134 -10.07 23.30 7.58
C GLN A 134 -11.57 22.99 7.79
N ASP A 135 -11.93 21.71 7.79
CA ASP A 135 -13.28 21.23 8.13
C ASP A 135 -13.46 20.96 9.64
N SER A 136 -12.60 21.54 10.48
CA SER A 136 -12.62 21.39 11.93
C SER A 136 -12.51 19.93 12.40
N LYS A 137 -11.78 19.09 11.66
CA LYS A 137 -11.46 17.71 12.05
C LYS A 137 -10.05 17.62 12.62
N GLN A 138 -9.86 16.68 13.54
CA GLN A 138 -8.54 16.36 14.07
C GLN A 138 -7.81 15.38 13.14
N VAL A 139 -6.49 15.50 13.08
CA VAL A 139 -5.61 14.61 12.29
C VAL A 139 -4.70 13.84 13.22
N ALA A 140 -4.56 12.54 12.99
CA ALA A 140 -3.60 11.70 13.68
C ALA A 140 -2.58 11.15 12.67
N VAL A 141 -1.29 11.32 12.99
CA VAL A 141 -0.17 10.77 12.21
C VAL A 141 0.52 9.70 13.05
N LEU A 142 0.44 8.45 12.62
CA LEU A 142 1.07 7.32 13.30
C LEU A 142 2.33 6.90 12.55
N VAL A 143 3.43 6.79 13.30
CA VAL A 143 4.75 6.41 12.77
C VAL A 143 5.39 5.35 13.67
N PRO A 144 6.26 4.48 13.14
CA PRO A 144 6.75 3.32 13.88
C PRO A 144 7.84 3.63 14.92
N THR A 145 8.48 4.80 14.84
CA THR A 145 9.58 5.17 15.75
C THR A 145 9.48 6.63 16.19
N THR A 146 10.03 6.92 17.37
CA THR A 146 10.10 8.28 17.92
C THR A 146 10.95 9.23 17.08
N ILE A 147 11.98 8.70 16.40
CA ILE A 147 12.80 9.50 15.47
C ILE A 147 11.94 10.00 14.30
N LEU A 148 11.12 9.13 13.69
CA LEU A 148 10.20 9.55 12.64
C LEU A 148 9.13 10.51 13.19
N ALA A 149 8.66 10.32 14.43
CA ALA A 149 7.71 11.23 15.05
C ALA A 149 8.31 12.64 15.17
N GLN A 150 9.56 12.74 15.63
CA GLN A 150 10.28 14.00 15.71
C GLN A 150 10.49 14.64 14.33
N GLN A 151 10.79 13.83 13.30
CA GLN A 151 10.95 14.32 11.93
C GLN A 151 9.66 14.87 11.32
N HIS A 152 8.50 14.33 11.70
CA HIS A 152 7.21 14.85 11.26
C HIS A 152 6.70 16.02 12.11
N PHE A 153 7.17 16.14 13.36
CA PHE A 153 6.76 17.20 14.29
C PHE A 153 7.50 18.53 14.06
N ASN A 154 8.78 18.45 13.70
CA ASN A 154 9.64 19.61 13.41
C ASN A 154 9.56 20.03 11.94
#